data_AF-A0A8S2JKT2-F1
#
_entry.id   AF-A0A8S2JKT2-F1
#
_cell.length_a   1.000
_cell.length_b   1.000
_cell.length_c   1.000
_cell.angle_alpha   90.00
_cell.angle_beta   90.00
_cell.angle_gamma   90.00
#
_symmetry.space_group_name_H-M   'P 1'
#
loop_
_entity.id
_entity.type
_entity.pdbx_description
1 polymer ?
#
loop_
_entity_poly.entity_id
_entity_poly.type
_entity_poly.pdbx_seq_one_letter_code
_entity_poly.pdbx_strand_id
1 'polypeptide(L)'
;MLINLERESSATIGKRGLEVGSDDQFFIVKIDRVFRSQYDRLIRNYEHRILSRVNKKDKERTSGVLLTSYKNLNEFFCAFIDHSLPTYNYVVRQRWLLEKILNFEFSNSVKRSASPNEAECIFYIDADRNFAKTLFAGYENSLFMWNMATFLFVDYFAFNYILAAVITYLLNSIAGSARTLLGQKNLSKKALIPTNFLN
;
A
#
# COMPACT_ATOMS: atom_id res chain seq x y z
N MET A 1 21.92 -2.99 12.84
CA MET A 1 20.47 -2.81 13.02
C MET A 1 20.08 -2.74 14.50
N LEU A 2 20.45 -3.72 15.34
CA LEU A 2 20.16 -3.71 16.80
C LEU A 2 20.73 -2.49 17.54
N ILE A 3 21.98 -2.11 17.26
CA ILE A 3 22.61 -0.92 17.87
C ILE A 3 21.84 0.37 17.56
N ASN A 4 21.26 0.49 16.37
CA ASN A 4 20.50 1.69 16.01
C ASN A 4 19.12 1.70 16.70
N LEU A 5 18.51 0.53 16.93
CA LEU A 5 17.26 0.40 17.68
C LEU A 5 17.45 0.77 19.16
N GLU A 6 18.57 0.38 19.76
CA GLU A 6 18.92 0.72 21.15
C GLU A 6 19.27 2.22 21.30
N ARG A 7 19.91 2.80 20.29
CA ARG A 7 20.19 4.24 20.24
C ARG A 7 18.94 5.09 19.99
N GLU A 8 17.93 4.51 19.35
CA GLU A 8 16.62 5.12 19.16
C GLU A 8 15.76 5.05 20.42
N SER A 9 15.79 3.92 21.16
CA SER A 9 15.09 3.82 22.45
C SER A 9 15.66 4.78 23.51
N SER A 10 16.97 5.06 23.43
CA SER A 10 17.67 6.05 24.25
C SER A 10 17.61 7.49 23.68
N ALA A 11 16.75 7.75 22.70
CA ALA A 11 16.52 9.06 22.07
C ALA A 11 17.81 9.79 21.58
N THR A 12 18.86 9.03 21.28
CA THR A 12 20.18 9.55 20.89
C THR A 12 20.29 9.76 19.36
N ILE A 13 19.31 9.27 18.60
CA ILE A 13 19.21 9.41 17.14
C ILE A 13 17.87 10.06 16.79
N GLY A 14 17.83 10.77 15.67
CA GLY A 14 16.59 11.32 15.11
C GLY A 14 15.53 10.23 14.90
N LYS A 15 14.27 10.61 15.09
CA LYS A 15 13.10 9.74 14.91
C LYS A 15 12.95 9.31 13.45
N ARG A 16 12.27 8.18 13.23
CA ARG A 16 12.15 7.51 11.90
C ARG A 16 11.09 8.07 10.97
N GLY A 17 10.34 9.09 11.39
CA GLY A 17 9.29 9.68 10.55
C GLY A 17 9.83 10.47 9.36
N LEU A 18 8.98 10.68 8.37
CA LEU A 18 9.30 11.51 7.20
C LEU A 18 9.47 12.99 7.56
N GLU A 19 8.78 13.45 8.62
CA GLU A 19 8.94 14.80 9.16
C GLU A 19 9.94 14.81 10.32
N VAL A 20 10.70 15.90 10.43
CA VAL A 20 11.68 16.10 11.50
C VAL A 20 10.99 16.02 12.86
N GLY A 21 11.32 14.99 13.65
CA GLY A 21 10.78 14.80 15.00
C GLY A 21 9.46 14.02 15.06
N SER A 22 8.94 13.53 13.93
CA SER A 22 7.80 12.59 13.91
C SER A 22 8.26 11.14 14.04
N ASP A 23 7.46 10.31 14.70
CA ASP A 23 7.62 8.85 14.77
C ASP A 23 6.70 8.10 13.78
N ASP A 24 5.97 8.82 12.93
CA ASP A 24 5.01 8.26 11.99
C ASP A 24 5.74 7.50 10.87
N GLN A 25 5.47 6.20 10.75
CA GLN A 25 6.13 5.31 9.77
C GLN A 25 5.19 4.77 8.69
N PHE A 26 3.88 4.92 8.87
CA PHE A 26 2.87 4.37 7.97
C PHE A 26 2.15 5.48 7.24
N PHE A 27 2.13 5.37 5.91
CA PHE A 27 1.54 6.39 5.05
C PHE A 27 0.72 5.78 3.92
N ILE A 28 -0.42 6.39 3.62
CA ILE A 28 -1.15 6.20 2.38
C ILE A 28 -0.69 7.29 1.42
N VAL A 29 -0.11 6.89 0.29
CA VAL A 29 0.49 7.84 -0.65
C VAL A 29 -0.47 8.13 -1.81
N LYS A 30 -0.76 9.40 -2.00
CA LYS A 30 -1.34 9.93 -3.23
C LYS A 30 -0.23 10.44 -4.11
N ILE A 31 -0.18 9.94 -5.33
CA ILE A 31 0.86 10.25 -6.30
C ILE A 31 0.27 11.08 -7.44
N ASP A 32 1.00 12.11 -7.86
CA ASP A 32 0.62 12.91 -9.01
C ASP A 32 0.79 12.15 -10.34
N ARG A 33 0.02 12.55 -11.36
CA ARG A 33 0.06 12.01 -12.72
C ARG A 33 1.44 12.10 -13.35
N VAL A 34 2.20 13.18 -13.13
CA VAL A 34 3.54 13.33 -13.71
C VAL A 34 4.49 12.31 -13.09
N PHE A 35 4.48 12.16 -11.76
CA PHE A 35 5.23 11.12 -11.06
C PHE A 35 4.84 9.74 -11.55
N ARG A 36 3.53 9.46 -11.65
CA ARG A 36 3.03 8.16 -12.11
C ARG A 36 3.51 7.83 -13.52
N SER A 37 3.52 8.81 -14.42
CA SER A 37 4.02 8.63 -15.78
C SER A 37 5.51 8.25 -15.83
N GLN A 38 6.34 8.87 -15.00
CA GLN A 38 7.76 8.51 -14.89
C GLN A 38 7.96 7.12 -14.30
N TYR A 39 7.22 6.79 -13.23
CA TYR A 39 7.24 5.45 -12.65
C TYR A 39 6.88 4.40 -13.71
N ASP A 40 5.78 4.59 -14.44
CA ASP A 40 5.34 3.67 -15.48
C ASP A 40 6.38 3.56 -16.62
N ARG A 41 7.09 4.66 -16.94
CA ARG A 41 8.19 4.65 -17.93
C ARG A 41 9.37 3.81 -17.44
N LEU A 42 9.77 3.92 -16.17
CA LEU A 42 10.85 3.12 -15.59
C LEU A 42 10.49 1.62 -15.61
N ILE A 43 9.25 1.28 -15.25
CA ILE A 43 8.76 -0.11 -15.29
C ILE A 43 8.67 -0.65 -16.72
N ARG A 44 8.12 0.11 -17.68
CA ARG A 44 8.05 -0.32 -19.08
C ARG A 44 9.44 -0.54 -19.68
N ASN A 45 10.40 0.32 -19.38
CA ASN A 45 11.78 0.16 -19.83
C ASN A 45 12.40 -1.15 -19.29
N TYR A 46 12.06 -1.52 -18.06
CA TYR A 46 12.46 -2.79 -17.47
C TYR A 46 11.80 -3.98 -18.18
N GLU A 47 10.48 -3.96 -18.37
CA GLU A 47 9.72 -5.04 -19.02
C GLU A 47 10.19 -5.28 -20.45
N HIS A 48 10.38 -4.21 -21.23
CA HIS A 48 10.91 -4.31 -22.59
C HIS A 48 12.32 -4.92 -22.60
N ARG A 49 13.21 -4.54 -21.68
CA ARG A 49 14.57 -5.11 -21.61
C ARG A 49 14.59 -6.59 -21.26
N ILE A 50 13.62 -7.07 -20.48
CA ILE A 50 13.44 -8.50 -20.19
C ILE A 50 12.89 -9.23 -21.40
N LEU A 51 11.80 -8.74 -21.98
CA LEU A 51 11.09 -9.40 -23.09
C LEU A 51 11.93 -9.46 -24.38
N SER A 52 12.74 -8.44 -24.67
CA SER A 52 13.64 -8.43 -25.83
C SER A 52 14.85 -9.39 -25.69
N ARG A 53 15.04 -10.05 -24.55
CA ARG A 53 16.23 -10.88 -24.25
C ARG A 53 15.91 -12.32 -23.88
N VAL A 54 14.71 -12.81 -24.19
CA VAL A 54 14.23 -14.18 -23.93
C VAL A 54 14.93 -15.25 -24.80
N ASN A 55 16.19 -15.04 -25.22
CA ASN A 55 17.05 -16.14 -25.62
C ASN A 55 17.63 -16.78 -24.35
N LYS A 56 17.15 -18.00 -24.05
CA LYS A 56 17.35 -18.80 -22.83
C LYS A 56 18.79 -19.01 -22.32
N LYS A 57 19.82 -18.52 -23.02
CA LYS A 57 21.25 -18.77 -22.71
C LYS A 57 21.90 -17.78 -21.75
N ASP A 58 21.31 -16.60 -21.50
CA ASP A 58 21.98 -15.50 -20.78
C ASP A 58 21.34 -15.18 -19.40
N LYS A 59 21.19 -16.19 -18.52
CA LYS A 59 20.63 -16.00 -17.16
C LYS A 59 21.40 -14.99 -16.29
N GLU A 60 22.72 -14.97 -16.38
CA GLU A 60 23.57 -14.06 -15.60
C GLU A 60 23.39 -12.59 -16.05
N ARG A 61 23.24 -12.36 -17.36
CA ARG A 61 23.03 -11.01 -17.90
C ARG A 61 21.62 -10.49 -17.66
N THR A 62 20.60 -11.35 -17.67
CA THR A 62 19.24 -10.98 -17.24
C THR A 62 19.23 -10.53 -15.78
N SER A 63 20.00 -11.20 -14.92
CA SER A 63 20.15 -10.83 -13.51
C SER A 63 20.82 -9.46 -13.34
N GLY A 64 21.81 -9.13 -14.16
CA GLY A 64 22.45 -7.80 -14.16
C GLY A 64 21.52 -6.66 -14.60
N VAL A 65 20.64 -6.90 -15.58
CA VAL A 65 19.62 -5.93 -16.00
C VAL A 65 18.58 -5.71 -14.90
N LEU A 66 18.20 -6.79 -14.21
CA LEU A 66 17.29 -6.76 -13.06
C LEU A 66 17.87 -5.90 -11.94
N LEU A 67 19.14 -6.15 -11.59
CA LEU A 67 19.85 -5.40 -10.56
C LEU A 67 19.98 -3.91 -10.90
N THR A 68 20.29 -3.59 -12.16
CA THR A 68 20.42 -2.20 -12.61
C THR A 68 19.08 -1.47 -12.59
N SER A 69 18.00 -2.13 -13.04
CA SER A 69 16.66 -1.54 -13.05
C SER A 69 16.14 -1.32 -11.63
N TYR A 70 16.41 -2.27 -10.73
CA TYR A 70 16.14 -2.14 -9.30
C TYR A 70 16.90 -0.95 -8.69
N LYS A 71 18.20 -0.82 -8.98
CA LYS A 71 19.02 0.32 -8.50
C LYS A 71 18.45 1.65 -8.97
N ASN A 72 18.14 1.80 -10.25
CA ASN A 72 17.60 3.04 -10.81
C ASN A 72 16.26 3.42 -10.16
N LEU A 73 15.39 2.44 -9.93
CA LEU A 73 14.10 2.65 -9.29
C LEU A 73 14.27 3.00 -7.81
N ASN A 74 15.21 2.35 -7.12
CA ASN A 74 15.54 2.67 -5.74
C ASN A 74 16.14 4.07 -5.59
N GLU A 75 17.09 4.45 -6.44
CA GLU A 75 17.68 5.79 -6.48
C GLU A 75 16.62 6.86 -6.75
N PHE A 76 15.68 6.60 -7.68
CA PHE A 76 14.55 7.49 -7.92
C PHE A 76 13.66 7.66 -6.68
N PHE A 77 13.35 6.59 -5.96
CA PHE A 77 12.55 6.68 -4.74
C PHE A 77 13.30 7.35 -3.59
N CYS A 78 14.59 7.07 -3.40
CA CYS A 78 15.43 7.79 -2.42
C CYS A 78 15.43 9.29 -2.73
N ALA A 79 15.70 9.66 -3.98
CA ALA A 79 15.70 11.04 -4.44
C ALA A 79 14.33 11.75 -4.25
N PHE A 80 13.24 11.01 -4.41
CA PHE A 80 11.89 11.52 -4.14
C PHE A 80 11.66 11.76 -2.64
N ILE A 81 12.01 10.80 -1.78
CA ILE A 81 11.83 10.91 -0.32
C ILE A 81 12.72 12.01 0.27
N ASP A 82 13.93 12.18 -0.25
CA ASP A 82 14.89 13.20 0.17
C ASP A 82 14.57 14.62 -0.36
N HIS A 83 13.42 14.80 -1.03
CA HIS A 83 13.03 16.05 -1.71
C HIS A 83 14.09 16.58 -2.69
N SER A 84 14.95 15.70 -3.24
CA SER A 84 16.03 16.10 -4.13
C SER A 84 15.56 16.32 -5.57
N LEU A 85 14.29 16.04 -5.88
CA LEU A 85 13.66 16.20 -7.19
C LEU A 85 12.59 17.30 -7.11
N PRO A 86 12.89 18.55 -7.52
CA PRO A 86 11.95 19.67 -7.43
C PRO A 86 10.64 19.45 -8.20
N THR A 87 10.69 18.62 -9.25
CA THR A 87 9.54 18.27 -10.08
C THR A 87 8.51 17.40 -9.34
N TYR A 88 8.93 16.67 -8.30
CA TYR A 88 8.09 15.72 -7.59
C TYR A 88 8.13 16.03 -6.09
N ASN A 89 7.53 17.15 -5.70
CA ASN A 89 7.41 17.48 -4.29
C ASN A 89 6.26 16.73 -3.62
N TYR A 90 6.43 16.45 -2.33
CA TYR A 90 5.39 15.88 -1.50
C TYR A 90 5.21 16.60 -0.18
N VAL A 91 3.99 16.53 0.34
CA VAL A 91 3.59 17.07 1.64
C VAL A 91 3.05 15.93 2.50
N VAL A 92 3.43 15.92 3.78
CA VAL A 92 2.88 15.02 4.79
C VAL A 92 1.67 15.68 5.44
N ARG A 93 0.55 14.96 5.53
CA ARG A 93 -0.72 15.51 6.05
C ARG A 93 -1.52 14.41 6.77
N GLN A 94 -2.37 14.81 7.71
CA GLN A 94 -3.41 13.92 8.26
C GLN A 94 -4.71 13.95 7.44
N ARG A 95 -5.36 12.79 7.26
CA ARG A 95 -6.71 12.71 6.66
C ARG A 95 -7.74 13.34 7.59
N TRP A 96 -8.67 14.10 7.04
CA TRP A 96 -9.81 14.62 7.80
C TRP A 96 -10.75 13.49 8.23
N LEU A 97 -11.52 13.69 9.30
CA LEU A 97 -12.47 12.69 9.81
C LEU A 97 -13.41 12.17 8.71
N LEU A 98 -13.94 13.06 7.88
CA LEU A 98 -14.81 12.67 6.76
C LEU A 98 -14.06 11.89 5.66
N GLU A 99 -12.80 12.23 5.37
CA GLU A 99 -11.96 11.48 4.42
C GLU A 99 -11.66 10.07 4.94
N LYS A 100 -11.48 9.93 6.27
CA LYS A 100 -11.28 8.65 6.94
C LYS A 100 -12.55 7.79 6.87
N ILE A 101 -13.72 8.37 7.19
CA ILE A 101 -15.00 7.64 7.21
C ILE A 101 -15.42 7.20 5.80
N LEU A 102 -15.36 8.11 4.83
CA LEU A 102 -15.79 7.83 3.45
C LEU A 102 -14.75 7.07 2.63
N ASN A 103 -13.54 6.89 3.19
CA ASN A 103 -12.35 6.41 2.48
C ASN A 103 -12.15 7.10 1.11
N PHE A 104 -12.55 8.37 1.03
CA PHE A 104 -12.51 9.18 -0.17
C PHE A 104 -11.59 10.38 0.07
N GLU A 105 -10.88 10.80 -0.97
CA GLU A 105 -10.04 11.99 -0.90
C GLU A 105 -10.85 13.21 -1.34
N PHE A 106 -11.01 14.22 -0.48
CA PHE A 106 -11.59 15.48 -0.96
C PHE A 106 -10.55 16.18 -1.86
N SER A 107 -10.69 15.95 -3.16
CA SER A 107 -9.74 16.36 -4.21
C SER A 107 -9.57 17.89 -4.38
N ASN A 108 -10.02 18.75 -3.47
CA ASN A 108 -10.15 20.19 -3.72
C ASN A 108 -9.41 21.12 -2.74
N SER A 109 -8.45 20.66 -1.94
CA SER A 109 -7.72 21.56 -1.02
C SER A 109 -6.25 21.87 -1.37
N VAL A 110 -5.65 21.29 -2.42
CA VAL A 110 -4.33 21.74 -2.92
C VAL A 110 -4.52 22.71 -4.09
N LYS A 111 -5.20 23.82 -3.83
CA LYS A 111 -5.04 25.07 -4.60
C LYS A 111 -4.15 26.07 -3.85
N ARG A 112 -3.40 25.60 -2.85
CA ARG A 112 -2.63 26.44 -1.92
C ARG A 112 -1.19 25.96 -1.76
N SER A 113 -0.56 25.67 -2.88
CA SER A 113 0.88 25.87 -3.05
C SER A 113 1.02 26.86 -4.21
N ALA A 114 1.94 27.81 -4.11
CA ALA A 114 1.93 29.09 -4.83
C ALA A 114 2.17 29.01 -6.37
N SER A 115 2.03 27.84 -6.98
CA SER A 115 2.25 27.61 -8.40
C SER A 115 1.02 26.93 -9.04
N PRO A 116 0.34 27.56 -10.01
CA PRO A 116 -0.87 27.03 -10.65
C PRO A 116 -0.69 25.70 -11.42
N ASN A 117 0.55 25.19 -11.52
CA ASN A 117 0.93 24.08 -12.40
C ASN A 117 1.57 22.87 -11.69
N GLU A 118 1.71 22.86 -10.37
CA GLU A 118 2.33 21.74 -9.64
C GLU A 118 1.28 20.96 -8.85
N ALA A 119 0.96 19.76 -9.34
CA ALA A 119 0.21 18.80 -8.58
C ALA A 119 1.17 18.06 -7.64
N GLU A 120 0.99 18.27 -6.33
CA GLU A 120 1.87 17.71 -5.30
C GLU A 120 1.44 16.29 -4.90
N CYS A 121 2.42 15.42 -4.63
CA CYS A 121 2.17 14.13 -4.02
C CYS A 121 1.83 14.33 -2.52
N ILE A 122 0.97 13.49 -1.95
CA ILE A 122 0.52 13.64 -0.56
C ILE A 122 0.77 12.33 0.19
N PHE A 123 1.45 12.43 1.32
CA PHE A 123 1.64 11.33 2.27
C PHE A 123 0.65 11.50 3.42
N TYR A 124 -0.39 10.68 3.41
CA TYR A 124 -1.38 10.67 4.48
C TYR A 124 -0.90 9.79 5.62
N ILE A 125 -0.76 10.33 6.84
CA ILE A 125 -0.42 9.53 8.02
C ILE A 125 -1.50 8.48 8.28
N ASP A 126 -1.09 7.21 8.34
CA ASP A 126 -1.95 6.03 8.51
C ASP A 126 -1.73 5.39 9.89
N ALA A 127 -2.24 6.05 10.94
CA ALA A 127 -2.13 5.56 12.32
C ALA A 127 -2.81 4.20 12.53
N ASP A 128 -3.87 3.90 11.76
CA ASP A 128 -4.66 2.68 11.89
C ASP A 128 -4.08 1.48 11.12
N ARG A 129 -2.91 1.65 10.49
CA ARG A 129 -2.24 0.65 9.64
C ARG A 129 -3.20 0.00 8.66
N ASN A 130 -3.98 0.82 7.95
CA ASN A 130 -4.98 0.34 7.00
C ASN A 130 -4.38 -0.54 5.90
N PHE A 131 -3.07 -0.49 5.65
CA PHE A 131 -2.34 -1.49 4.84
C PHE A 131 -2.64 -2.95 5.22
N ALA A 132 -2.77 -3.26 6.52
CA ALA A 132 -3.12 -4.61 6.96
C ALA A 132 -4.58 -4.98 6.62
N LYS A 133 -5.46 -3.98 6.51
CA LYS A 133 -6.88 -4.14 6.17
C LYS A 133 -7.13 -4.17 4.65
N THR A 134 -6.22 -3.63 3.84
CA THR A 134 -6.34 -3.59 2.37
C THR A 134 -6.03 -4.91 1.65
N LEU A 135 -5.87 -6.03 2.36
CA LEU A 135 -5.72 -7.35 1.74
C LEU A 135 -6.88 -7.72 0.79
N PHE A 136 -8.00 -6.99 0.86
CA PHE A 136 -9.19 -7.15 0.03
C PHE A 136 -9.46 -6.01 -0.97
N ALA A 137 -8.56 -5.02 -1.09
CA ALA A 137 -8.71 -3.97 -2.08
C ALA A 137 -8.77 -4.56 -3.50
N GLY A 138 -9.86 -4.27 -4.22
CA GLY A 138 -10.11 -4.79 -5.57
C GLY A 138 -10.94 -6.07 -5.67
N TYR A 139 -11.18 -6.77 -4.56
CA TYR A 139 -12.07 -7.95 -4.51
C TYR A 139 -13.40 -7.68 -3.79
N GLU A 140 -13.68 -6.42 -3.46
CA GLU A 140 -14.87 -6.00 -2.71
C GLU A 140 -16.17 -6.47 -3.36
N ASN A 141 -16.27 -6.33 -4.69
CA ASN A 141 -17.44 -6.78 -5.44
C ASN A 141 -17.59 -8.31 -5.41
N SER A 142 -16.48 -9.06 -5.51
CA SER A 142 -16.51 -10.52 -5.39
C SER A 142 -16.90 -10.98 -3.99
N LEU A 143 -16.44 -10.28 -2.94
CA LEU A 143 -16.84 -10.53 -1.55
C LEU A 143 -18.33 -10.23 -1.34
N PHE A 144 -18.83 -9.14 -1.92
CA PHE A 144 -20.25 -8.79 -1.86
C PHE A 144 -21.11 -9.88 -2.52
N MET A 145 -20.76 -10.28 -3.74
CA MET A 145 -21.46 -11.36 -4.45
C MET A 145 -21.41 -12.69 -3.69
N TRP A 146 -20.27 -13.01 -3.07
CA TRP A 146 -20.15 -14.18 -2.19
C TRP A 146 -21.10 -14.11 -1.01
N ASN A 147 -21.16 -12.99 -0.30
CA ASN A 147 -22.05 -12.80 0.86
C ASN A 147 -23.52 -12.85 0.46
N MET A 148 -23.88 -12.25 -0.67
CA MET A 148 -25.24 -12.28 -1.20
C MET A 148 -25.65 -13.70 -1.62
N ALA A 149 -24.79 -14.45 -2.31
CA ALA A 149 -25.06 -15.84 -2.66
C ALA A 149 -25.18 -16.74 -1.43
N THR A 150 -24.32 -16.54 -0.43
CA THR A 150 -24.37 -17.29 0.84
C THR A 150 -25.65 -16.99 1.62
N PHE A 151 -26.09 -15.73 1.63
CA PHE A 151 -27.37 -15.34 2.24
C PHE A 151 -28.55 -16.04 1.57
N LEU A 152 -28.65 -15.95 0.24
CA LEU A 152 -29.74 -16.59 -0.52
C LEU A 152 -29.75 -18.11 -0.35
N PHE A 153 -28.57 -18.74 -0.31
CA PHE A 153 -28.45 -20.17 -0.06
C PHE A 153 -28.96 -20.56 1.33
N VAL A 154 -28.59 -19.81 2.38
CA VAL A 154 -29.04 -20.11 3.75
C VAL A 154 -30.54 -19.80 3.91
N ASP A 155 -31.02 -18.72 3.32
CA ASP A 155 -32.44 -18.34 3.35
C ASP A 155 -33.35 -19.42 2.77
N TYR A 156 -32.91 -20.08 1.69
CA TYR A 156 -33.60 -21.23 1.10
C TYR A 156 -33.85 -22.37 2.09
N PHE A 157 -32.98 -22.57 3.08
CA PHE A 157 -33.12 -23.64 4.09
C PHE A 157 -33.69 -23.16 5.43
N ALA A 158 -33.48 -21.88 5.79
CA ALA A 158 -33.79 -21.37 7.12
C ALA A 158 -35.27 -20.99 7.29
N PHE A 159 -36.00 -20.71 6.20
CA PHE A 159 -37.40 -20.23 6.19
C PHE A 159 -37.66 -19.00 7.08
N ASN A 160 -36.59 -18.33 7.55
CA ASN A 160 -36.61 -17.18 8.42
C ASN A 160 -35.42 -16.28 8.08
N TYR A 161 -35.74 -15.08 7.58
CA TYR A 161 -34.76 -14.09 7.12
C TYR A 161 -33.78 -13.65 8.22
N ILE A 162 -34.23 -13.57 9.47
CA ILE A 162 -33.38 -13.16 10.60
C ILE A 162 -32.34 -14.24 10.89
N LEU A 163 -32.78 -15.51 10.91
CA LEU A 163 -31.89 -16.64 11.13
C LEU A 163 -30.87 -16.77 9.99
N ALA A 164 -31.31 -16.58 8.74
CA ALA A 164 -30.43 -16.59 7.58
C ALA A 164 -29.35 -15.50 7.68
N ALA A 165 -29.73 -14.27 8.04
CA ALA A 165 -28.79 -13.17 8.21
C ALA A 165 -27.74 -13.45 9.30
N VAL A 166 -28.14 -14.00 10.44
CA VAL A 166 -27.22 -14.35 11.55
C VAL A 166 -26.22 -15.43 11.12
N ILE A 167 -26.70 -16.48 10.45
CA ILE A 167 -25.83 -17.58 9.97
C ILE A 167 -24.86 -17.08 8.90
N THR A 168 -25.33 -16.28 7.94
CA THR A 168 -24.46 -15.70 6.90
C THR A 168 -23.40 -14.79 7.51
N TYR A 169 -23.78 -13.98 8.51
CA TYR A 169 -22.82 -13.15 9.23
C TYR A 169 -21.74 -14.00 9.92
N LEU A 170 -22.13 -15.06 10.64
CA LEU A 170 -21.21 -15.99 11.28
C LEU A 170 -20.23 -16.62 10.27
N LEU A 171 -20.74 -17.14 9.15
CA LEU A 171 -19.92 -17.72 8.08
C LEU A 171 -18.93 -16.71 7.50
N ASN A 172 -19.39 -15.47 7.23
CA ASN A 172 -18.52 -14.41 6.73
C ASN A 172 -17.45 -14.02 7.74
N SER A 173 -17.78 -13.95 9.03
CA SER A 173 -16.84 -13.62 10.11
C SER A 173 -15.74 -14.68 10.27
N ILE A 174 -16.11 -15.96 10.21
CA ILE A 174 -15.16 -17.09 10.23
C ILE A 174 -14.27 -17.05 8.99
N ALA A 175 -14.85 -16.86 7.81
CA ALA A 175 -14.10 -16.79 6.55
C ALA A 175 -13.15 -15.57 6.53
N GLY A 176 -13.56 -14.42 7.06
CA GLY A 176 -12.71 -13.24 7.23
C GLY A 176 -11.53 -13.50 8.17
N SER A 177 -11.79 -14.15 9.31
CA SER A 177 -10.75 -14.52 10.28
C SER A 177 -9.74 -15.52 9.71
N ALA A 178 -10.21 -16.55 9.01
CA ALA A 178 -9.33 -17.50 8.34
C ALA A 178 -8.47 -16.83 7.25
N ARG A 179 -9.07 -15.93 6.46
CA ARG A 179 -8.37 -15.22 5.38
C ARG A 179 -7.35 -14.23 5.89
N THR A 180 -7.61 -13.50 6.97
CA THR A 180 -6.62 -12.58 7.55
C THR A 180 -5.41 -13.34 8.08
N LEU A 181 -5.62 -14.45 8.81
CA LEU A 181 -4.54 -15.29 9.31
C LEU A 181 -3.69 -15.92 8.19
N LEU A 182 -4.34 -16.44 7.14
CA LEU A 182 -3.63 -17.03 6.00
C LEU A 182 -2.96 -15.97 5.13
N GLY A 183 -3.65 -14.85 4.93
CA GLY A 183 -3.19 -13.69 4.17
C GLY A 183 -1.95 -13.07 4.78
N GLN A 184 -1.96 -12.78 6.08
CA GLN A 184 -0.81 -12.25 6.82
C GLN A 184 0.40 -13.19 6.73
N LYS A 185 0.21 -14.50 6.90
CA LYS A 185 1.29 -15.50 6.77
C LYS A 185 1.88 -15.52 5.35
N ASN A 186 1.03 -15.49 4.33
CA ASN A 186 1.47 -15.49 2.94
C ASN A 186 2.19 -14.18 2.57
N LEU A 187 1.65 -13.04 3.03
CA LEU A 187 2.19 -11.72 2.77
C LEU A 187 3.54 -11.54 3.46
N SER A 188 3.68 -11.94 4.73
CA SER A 188 4.96 -11.97 5.43
C SER A 188 6.01 -12.81 4.69
N LYS A 189 5.63 -14.02 4.24
CA LYS A 189 6.55 -14.92 3.53
C LYS A 189 6.98 -14.40 2.16
N LYS A 190 6.07 -13.79 1.40
CA LYS A 190 6.35 -13.29 0.04
C LYS A 190 6.98 -11.90 0.03
N ALA A 191 6.59 -11.03 0.95
CA ALA A 191 7.12 -9.67 1.06
C ALA A 191 8.37 -9.58 1.95
N LEU A 192 8.77 -10.66 2.63
CA LEU A 192 9.87 -10.68 3.59
C LEU A 192 9.71 -9.64 4.71
N ILE A 193 8.47 -9.30 5.03
CA ILE A 193 8.14 -8.35 6.10
C ILE A 193 7.90 -9.15 7.39
N PRO A 194 8.51 -8.76 8.53
CA PRO A 194 8.26 -9.42 9.80
C PRO A 194 6.78 -9.37 10.18
N THR A 195 6.22 -10.46 10.70
CA THR A 195 4.80 -10.59 11.06
C THR A 195 4.31 -9.51 12.03
N ASN A 196 5.23 -8.95 12.82
CA ASN A 196 4.96 -7.89 13.80
C ASN A 196 4.47 -6.59 13.16
N PHE A 197 4.74 -6.39 11.86
CA PHE A 197 4.27 -5.25 11.08
C PHE A 197 2.87 -5.46 10.49
N LEU A 198 2.35 -6.69 10.51
CA LEU A 198 1.05 -7.07 9.92
C LEU A 198 -0.05 -7.30 10.97
N ASN A 199 0.30 -7.23 12.25
CA ASN A 199 -0.61 -7.26 13.40
C ASN A 199 -1.07 -5.86 13.80
#